data_AF-A0A520JDP7-F1
#
_entry.id   AF-A0A520JDP7-F1
#
_cell.length_a   1.000
_cell.length_b   1.000
_cell.length_c   1.000
_cell.angle_alpha   90.00
_cell.angle_beta   90.00
_cell.angle_gamma   90.00
#
_symmetry.space_group_name_H-M   'P 1'
#
loop_
_entity.id
_entity.type
_entity.pdbx_description
1 polymer ?
#
loop_
_entity_poly.entity_id
_entity_poly.type
_entity_poly.pdbx_seq_one_letter_code
_entity_poly.pdbx_strand_id
1 'polypeptide(L)'
;LSDLVENKRLILISTAGAVLGSLGIALAQGPATFLAAALVTGVCSVGVQVLVPLAAKLSSQARQGRTIGLVMSGLLTGIMLARPIASFVAGLAGWRAMFFLSAGITALVGVALLTMLPARHPDSTLRYGALLKSSVDLLRRYPVLRLRAAYQALLFIAFNMFWTAAPIVLTQRFGLGANGVALFALAGAGGALIAPVAGWLADRGLSRSTTFGGLMLLTLSFLGSDMVVAAGSLIAFGVSAVLIDAAVQLNQISGQRIIFGLDPNAGGRINAAYMTIVFVFGATGSVIGSASVASGGWGLTSVIGAAIGGVGLTLFLLFDRRRPENR
;
A
#
# COMPACT_ATOMS: atom_id res chain seq x y z
N LEU A 1 17.97 -6.22 -4.91
CA LEU A 1 18.15 -7.58 -5.44
C LEU A 1 17.74 -7.68 -6.91
N SER A 2 16.64 -7.03 -7.34
CA SER A 2 16.27 -6.91 -8.77
C SER A 2 17.38 -6.35 -9.67
N ASP A 3 18.28 -5.54 -9.10
CA ASP A 3 19.41 -5.00 -9.84
C ASP A 3 20.64 -5.92 -9.82
N LEU A 4 20.65 -7.06 -9.12
CA LEU A 4 21.84 -7.91 -8.94
C LEU A 4 21.64 -9.37 -9.31
N VAL A 5 20.45 -9.88 -9.02
CA VAL A 5 20.09 -11.26 -9.28
C VAL A 5 19.28 -11.27 -10.56
N GLU A 6 19.44 -12.34 -11.34
CA GLU A 6 18.58 -12.60 -12.49
C GLU A 6 17.11 -12.37 -12.11
N ASN A 7 16.46 -11.43 -12.81
CA ASN A 7 15.10 -11.01 -12.47
C ASN A 7 14.12 -12.17 -12.50
N LYS A 8 14.33 -13.12 -13.42
CA LYS A 8 13.54 -14.34 -13.53
C LYS A 8 13.64 -15.19 -12.27
N ARG A 9 14.85 -15.51 -11.81
CA ARG A 9 15.06 -16.32 -10.60
C ARG A 9 14.45 -15.65 -9.36
N LEU A 10 14.61 -14.34 -9.22
CA LEU A 10 14.07 -13.61 -8.07
C LEU A 10 12.54 -13.59 -8.05
N ILE A 11 11.91 -13.34 -9.22
CA ILE A 11 10.45 -13.37 -9.35
C ILE A 11 9.94 -14.78 -9.02
N LEU A 12 10.57 -15.83 -9.55
CA LEU A 12 10.13 -17.20 -9.33
C LEU A 12 10.25 -17.65 -7.86
N ILE A 13 11.36 -17.32 -7.19
CA ILE A 13 11.53 -17.62 -5.77
C ILE A 13 10.49 -16.87 -4.94
N SER A 14 10.24 -15.60 -5.25
CA SER A 14 9.23 -14.79 -4.56
C SER A 14 7.84 -15.36 -4.79
N THR A 15 7.48 -15.71 -6.02
CA THR A 15 6.18 -16.32 -6.34
C THR A 15 6.00 -17.67 -5.66
N ALA A 16 7.01 -18.55 -5.70
CA ALA A 16 6.97 -19.84 -5.02
C ALA A 16 6.82 -19.68 -3.50
N GLY A 17 7.57 -18.76 -2.89
CA GLY A 17 7.44 -18.45 -1.47
C GLY A 17 6.07 -17.86 -1.11
N ALA A 18 5.45 -17.05 -1.98
CA ALA A 18 4.10 -16.54 -1.78
C ALA A 18 3.04 -17.66 -1.85
N VAL A 19 3.22 -18.65 -2.74
CA VAL A 19 2.38 -19.86 -2.79
C VAL A 19 2.52 -20.66 -1.50
N LEU A 20 3.75 -20.96 -1.08
CA LEU A 20 4.02 -21.73 0.14
C LEU A 20 3.51 -21.01 1.40
N GLY A 21 3.72 -19.69 1.48
CA GLY A 21 3.19 -18.88 2.57
C GLY A 21 1.67 -18.88 2.59
N SER A 22 1.01 -18.73 1.44
CA SER A 22 -0.47 -18.77 1.36
C SER A 22 -1.01 -20.14 1.78
N LEU A 23 -0.40 -21.24 1.32
CA LEU A 23 -0.75 -22.59 1.76
C LEU A 23 -0.48 -22.79 3.25
N GLY A 24 0.63 -22.27 3.76
CA GLY A 24 0.97 -22.30 5.19
C GLY A 24 -0.08 -21.60 6.04
N ILE A 25 -0.58 -20.44 5.61
CA ILE A 25 -1.69 -19.74 6.26
C ILE A 25 -2.98 -20.59 6.19
N ALA A 26 -3.28 -21.12 5.01
CA ALA A 26 -4.48 -21.94 4.76
C ALA A 26 -4.45 -23.28 5.51
N LEU A 27 -3.29 -23.75 5.97
CA LEU A 27 -3.08 -25.00 6.71
C LEU A 27 -2.75 -24.75 8.18
N ALA A 28 -2.56 -23.50 8.60
CA ALA A 28 -2.18 -23.17 9.98
C ALA A 28 -3.21 -23.70 10.99
N GLN A 29 -2.69 -24.33 12.05
CA GLN A 29 -3.47 -24.88 13.17
C GLN A 29 -3.27 -24.08 14.46
N GLY A 30 -2.39 -23.07 14.46
CA GLY A 30 -2.16 -22.24 15.63
C GLY A 30 -1.60 -20.85 15.26
N PRO A 31 -1.57 -19.91 16.23
CA PRO A 31 -1.14 -18.54 15.98
C PRO A 31 0.30 -18.44 15.47
N ALA A 32 1.22 -19.22 16.03
CA ALA A 32 2.63 -19.17 15.65
C ALA A 32 2.86 -19.63 14.20
N THR A 33 2.23 -20.73 13.77
CA THR A 33 2.32 -21.22 12.39
C THR A 33 1.64 -20.27 11.40
N PHE A 34 0.52 -19.66 11.80
CA PHE A 34 -0.14 -18.62 11.03
C PHE A 34 0.77 -17.40 10.82
N LEU A 35 1.38 -16.89 11.90
CA LEU A 35 2.26 -15.71 11.83
C LEU A 35 3.53 -15.98 11.04
N ALA A 36 4.14 -17.16 11.19
CA ALA A 36 5.30 -17.56 10.39
C ALA A 36 4.95 -17.63 8.89
N ALA A 37 3.82 -18.22 8.54
CA ALA A 37 3.36 -18.28 7.15
C ALA A 37 2.95 -16.91 6.58
N ALA A 38 2.36 -16.05 7.41
CA ALA A 38 2.07 -14.66 7.07
C ALA A 38 3.35 -13.85 6.82
N LEU A 39 4.39 -14.04 7.63
CA LEU A 39 5.69 -13.43 7.43
C LEU A 39 6.32 -13.88 6.09
N VAL A 40 6.29 -15.18 5.79
CA VAL A 40 6.79 -15.71 4.50
C VAL A 40 6.02 -15.09 3.34
N THR A 41 4.68 -15.10 3.40
CA THR A 41 3.83 -14.45 2.39
C THR A 41 4.20 -12.98 2.21
N GLY A 42 4.37 -12.24 3.30
CA GLY A 42 4.74 -10.82 3.29
C GLY A 42 6.10 -10.55 2.64
N VAL A 43 7.14 -11.29 3.04
CA VAL A 43 8.50 -11.18 2.46
C VAL A 43 8.50 -11.50 0.97
N CYS A 44 7.68 -12.47 0.56
CA CYS A 44 7.56 -12.91 -0.83
C CYS A 44 6.62 -12.04 -1.68
N SER A 45 5.82 -11.14 -1.07
CA SER A 45 4.90 -10.22 -1.75
C SER A 45 5.59 -8.98 -2.33
N VAL A 46 6.79 -9.15 -2.89
CA VAL A 46 7.58 -8.10 -3.53
C VAL A 46 7.47 -8.11 -5.06
N GLY A 47 6.76 -9.09 -5.63
CA GLY A 47 6.64 -9.30 -7.08
C GLY A 47 6.20 -8.05 -7.83
N VAL A 48 5.20 -7.32 -7.32
CA VAL A 48 4.70 -6.06 -7.93
C VAL A 48 5.81 -5.03 -8.10
N GLN A 49 6.65 -4.85 -7.08
CA GLN A 49 7.71 -3.84 -7.11
C GLN A 49 8.83 -4.17 -8.11
N VAL A 50 8.97 -5.45 -8.48
CA VAL A 50 9.94 -5.92 -9.48
C VAL A 50 9.34 -5.94 -10.88
N LEU A 51 8.07 -6.34 -11.00
CA LEU A 51 7.36 -6.48 -12.28
C LEU A 51 7.15 -5.13 -12.97
N VAL A 52 6.85 -4.06 -12.23
CA VAL A 52 6.62 -2.72 -12.81
C VAL A 52 7.87 -2.20 -13.56
N PRO A 53 9.07 -2.11 -12.94
CA PRO A 53 10.28 -1.71 -13.65
C PRO A 53 10.68 -2.68 -14.76
N LEU A 54 10.42 -3.98 -14.58
CA LEU A 54 10.75 -5.00 -15.58
C LEU A 54 9.89 -4.83 -16.84
N ALA A 55 8.58 -4.61 -16.70
CA ALA A 55 7.67 -4.36 -17.81
C ALA A 55 8.05 -3.10 -18.59
N ALA A 56 8.51 -2.06 -17.90
CA ALA A 56 9.04 -0.85 -18.53
C ALA A 56 10.28 -1.15 -19.40
N LYS A 57 11.22 -1.95 -18.88
CA LYS A 57 12.49 -2.30 -19.56
C LYS A 57 12.33 -3.33 -20.70
N LEU A 58 11.26 -4.12 -20.72
CA LEU A 58 10.96 -5.10 -21.78
C LEU A 58 10.08 -4.51 -22.90
N SER A 59 9.51 -3.33 -22.69
CA SER A 59 8.70 -2.66 -23.70
C SER A 59 9.55 -1.79 -24.62
N SER A 60 9.18 -1.71 -25.90
CA SER A 60 9.76 -0.70 -26.80
C SER A 60 9.37 0.71 -26.34
N GLN A 61 10.23 1.71 -26.57
CA GLN A 61 9.98 3.11 -26.15
C GLN A 61 8.60 3.61 -26.58
N ALA A 62 8.15 3.27 -27.79
CA ALA A 62 6.84 3.65 -28.32
C ALA A 62 5.63 3.02 -27.59
N ARG A 63 5.80 1.87 -26.91
CA ARG A 63 4.72 1.15 -26.20
C ARG A 63 4.90 1.13 -24.69
N GLN A 64 6.02 1.65 -24.18
CA GLN A 64 6.38 1.61 -22.77
C GLN A 64 5.30 2.20 -21.87
N GLY A 65 4.76 3.38 -22.21
CA GLY A 65 3.66 4.00 -21.46
C GLY A 65 2.40 3.13 -21.40
N ARG A 66 2.03 2.49 -22.52
CA ARG A 66 0.86 1.61 -22.60
C ARG A 66 1.04 0.34 -21.75
N THR A 67 2.22 -0.28 -21.80
CA THR A 67 2.51 -1.48 -21.00
C THR A 67 2.52 -1.16 -19.51
N ILE A 68 3.19 -0.07 -19.11
CA ILE A 68 3.20 0.37 -17.71
C ILE A 68 1.78 0.68 -17.25
N GLY A 69 0.99 1.38 -18.07
CA GLY A 69 -0.41 1.68 -17.80
C GLY A 69 -1.25 0.42 -17.58
N LEU A 70 -1.06 -0.62 -18.40
CA LEU A 70 -1.76 -1.91 -18.23
C LEU A 70 -1.38 -2.61 -16.92
N VAL A 71 -0.09 -2.66 -16.59
CA VAL A 71 0.40 -3.28 -15.33
C VAL A 71 -0.14 -2.51 -14.12
N MET A 72 -0.11 -1.18 -14.17
CA MET A 72 -0.64 -0.34 -13.09
C MET A 72 -2.15 -0.46 -12.95
N SER A 73 -2.89 -0.53 -14.07
CA SER A 73 -4.33 -0.73 -14.06
C SER A 73 -4.69 -2.07 -13.42
N GLY A 74 -3.99 -3.14 -13.79
CA GLY A 74 -4.15 -4.46 -13.16
C GLY A 74 -3.82 -4.44 -11.67
N LEU A 75 -2.76 -3.74 -11.26
CA LEU A 75 -2.40 -3.58 -9.85
C LEU A 75 -3.48 -2.84 -9.07
N LEU A 76 -3.94 -1.68 -9.56
CA LEU A 76 -4.99 -0.90 -8.91
C LEU A 76 -6.29 -1.70 -8.82
N THR A 77 -6.68 -2.34 -9.93
CA THR A 77 -7.87 -3.20 -9.98
C THR A 77 -7.76 -4.36 -8.99
N GLY A 78 -6.59 -5.00 -8.91
CA GLY A 78 -6.31 -6.05 -7.94
C GLY A 78 -6.42 -5.57 -6.51
N ILE A 79 -5.84 -4.41 -6.16
CA ILE A 79 -5.96 -3.81 -4.83
C ILE A 79 -7.42 -3.52 -4.48
N MET A 80 -8.19 -2.97 -5.43
CA MET A 80 -9.61 -2.65 -5.22
C MET A 80 -10.47 -3.90 -5.04
N LEU A 81 -10.25 -4.93 -5.87
CA LEU A 81 -11.05 -6.16 -5.86
C LEU A 81 -10.59 -7.20 -4.83
N ALA A 82 -9.36 -7.12 -4.34
CA ALA A 82 -8.80 -8.10 -3.40
C ALA A 82 -9.66 -8.24 -2.14
N ARG A 83 -10.07 -7.11 -1.54
CA ARG A 83 -10.93 -7.13 -0.35
C ARG A 83 -12.33 -7.69 -0.63
N PRO A 84 -13.09 -7.18 -1.61
CA PRO A 84 -14.40 -7.73 -1.96
C PRO A 84 -14.38 -9.23 -2.23
N ILE A 85 -13.43 -9.69 -3.06
CA ILE A 85 -13.29 -11.10 -3.40
C ILE A 85 -12.92 -11.91 -2.16
N ALA A 86 -11.94 -11.47 -1.37
CA ALA A 86 -11.53 -12.15 -0.16
C ALA A 86 -12.68 -12.28 0.84
N SER A 87 -13.45 -11.22 1.03
CA SER A 87 -14.57 -11.22 1.97
C SER A 87 -15.76 -12.02 1.47
N PHE A 88 -16.06 -12.00 0.17
CA PHE A 88 -17.09 -12.84 -0.45
C PHE A 88 -16.74 -14.33 -0.33
N VAL A 89 -15.51 -14.70 -0.68
CA VAL A 89 -15.01 -16.08 -0.56
C VAL A 89 -15.01 -16.52 0.91
N ALA A 90 -14.61 -15.65 1.83
CA ALA A 90 -14.64 -15.94 3.26
C ALA A 90 -16.06 -16.17 3.79
N GLY A 91 -17.06 -15.46 3.27
CA GLY A 91 -18.47 -15.63 3.62
C GLY A 91 -19.08 -16.95 3.13
N LEU A 92 -18.64 -17.46 1.97
CA LEU A 92 -19.18 -18.70 1.37
C LEU A 92 -18.46 -19.97 1.80
N ALA A 93 -17.12 -19.93 1.83
CA ALA A 93 -16.28 -21.12 2.00
C ALA A 93 -15.28 -20.99 3.16
N GLY A 94 -15.45 -19.96 4.00
CA GLY A 94 -14.55 -19.65 5.10
C GLY A 94 -13.27 -18.94 4.66
N TRP A 95 -12.60 -18.28 5.59
CA TRP A 95 -11.41 -17.47 5.31
C TRP A 95 -10.24 -18.26 4.71
N ARG A 96 -10.14 -19.57 5.01
CA ARG A 96 -9.08 -20.46 4.50
C ARG A 96 -9.16 -20.65 2.99
N ALA A 97 -10.37 -20.68 2.42
CA ALA A 97 -10.59 -20.87 0.99
C ALA A 97 -9.93 -19.77 0.16
N MET A 98 -9.91 -18.52 0.66
CA MET A 98 -9.26 -17.40 -0.03
C MET A 98 -7.75 -17.61 -0.16
N PHE A 99 -7.10 -18.19 0.85
CA PHE A 99 -5.67 -18.48 0.81
C PHE A 99 -5.34 -19.64 -0.14
N PHE A 100 -6.18 -20.68 -0.21
CA PHE A 100 -6.05 -21.72 -1.23
C PHE A 100 -6.24 -21.17 -2.65
N LEU A 101 -7.26 -20.33 -2.87
CA LEU A 101 -7.51 -19.67 -4.14
C LEU A 101 -6.32 -18.80 -4.56
N SER A 102 -5.82 -17.97 -3.63
CA SER A 102 -4.64 -17.13 -3.84
C SER A 102 -3.41 -17.96 -4.20
N ALA A 103 -3.17 -19.07 -3.49
CA ALA A 103 -2.07 -19.98 -3.80
C ALA A 103 -2.20 -20.56 -5.22
N GLY A 104 -3.39 -21.00 -5.62
CA GLY A 104 -3.65 -21.53 -6.97
C GLY A 104 -3.41 -20.50 -8.07
N ILE A 105 -3.99 -19.30 -7.94
CA ILE A 105 -3.80 -18.21 -8.91
C ILE A 105 -2.33 -17.81 -9.00
N THR A 106 -1.66 -17.67 -7.85
CA THR A 106 -0.24 -17.28 -7.79
C THR A 106 0.65 -18.37 -8.41
N ALA A 107 0.32 -19.65 -8.22
CA ALA A 107 1.03 -20.76 -8.85
C ALA A 107 0.85 -20.75 -10.37
N LEU A 108 -0.36 -20.51 -10.89
CA LEU A 108 -0.63 -20.37 -12.32
C LEU A 108 0.18 -19.22 -12.94
N VAL A 109 0.22 -18.06 -12.26
CA VAL A 109 1.06 -16.94 -12.67
C VAL A 109 2.54 -17.32 -12.63
N GLY A 110 2.99 -18.06 -11.61
CA GLY A 110 4.34 -18.60 -11.53
C GLY A 110 4.72 -19.48 -12.71
N VAL A 111 3.83 -20.39 -13.12
CA VAL A 111 4.02 -21.26 -14.29
C VAL A 111 4.06 -20.45 -15.59
N ALA A 112 3.17 -19.47 -15.75
CA ALA A 112 3.22 -18.57 -16.92
C ALA A 112 4.53 -17.77 -16.97
N LEU A 113 5.02 -17.28 -15.83
CA LEU A 113 6.30 -16.57 -15.75
C LEU A 113 7.50 -17.48 -16.01
N LEU A 114 7.42 -18.77 -15.65
CA LEU A 114 8.46 -19.75 -15.98
C LEU A 114 8.65 -19.88 -17.50
N THR A 115 7.55 -19.96 -18.24
CA THR A 115 7.56 -20.20 -19.69
C THR A 115 7.74 -18.92 -20.52
N MET A 116 7.20 -17.79 -20.07
CA MET A 116 7.18 -16.55 -20.86
C MET A 116 8.33 -15.58 -20.55
N LEU A 117 8.93 -15.65 -19.36
CA LEU A 117 9.93 -14.66 -18.96
C LEU A 117 11.33 -15.05 -19.49
N PRO A 118 11.98 -14.23 -20.32
CA PRO A 118 13.34 -14.49 -20.75
C PRO A 118 14.32 -14.33 -19.58
N ALA A 119 15.33 -15.21 -19.51
CA ALA A 119 16.42 -15.07 -18.56
C ALA A 119 17.16 -13.76 -18.84
N ARG A 120 17.31 -12.90 -17.82
CA ARG A 120 17.99 -11.62 -17.97
C ARG A 120 18.89 -11.36 -16.77
N HIS A 121 20.18 -11.27 -17.04
CA HIS A 121 21.19 -10.86 -16.08
C HIS A 121 21.24 -9.32 -16.04
N PRO A 122 21.10 -8.69 -14.87
CA PRO A 122 21.28 -7.25 -14.74
C PRO A 122 22.73 -6.82 -15.01
N ASP A 123 22.96 -5.72 -15.73
CA ASP A 123 24.30 -5.15 -16.02
C ASP A 123 24.96 -4.43 -14.84
N SER A 124 24.51 -4.66 -13.60
CA SER A 124 25.02 -3.92 -12.44
C SER A 124 26.29 -4.56 -11.89
N THR A 125 27.34 -3.77 -11.87
CA THR A 125 28.66 -4.11 -11.31
C THR A 125 28.76 -3.95 -9.79
N LEU A 126 27.69 -3.51 -9.10
CA LEU A 126 27.71 -3.20 -7.67
C LEU A 126 27.44 -4.44 -6.80
N ARG A 127 28.07 -4.54 -5.62
CA ARG A 127 27.74 -5.60 -4.64
C ARG A 127 26.49 -5.23 -3.83
N TYR A 128 25.74 -6.22 -3.31
CA TYR A 128 24.49 -6.00 -2.55
C TYR A 128 24.59 -5.01 -1.39
N GLY A 129 25.67 -5.10 -0.60
CA GLY A 129 25.93 -4.14 0.48
C GLY A 129 26.14 -2.70 -0.02
N ALA A 130 26.77 -2.53 -1.19
CA ALA A 130 26.96 -1.22 -1.81
C ALA A 130 25.63 -0.64 -2.35
N LEU A 131 24.71 -1.48 -2.82
CA LEU A 131 23.37 -1.03 -3.20
C LEU A 131 22.53 -0.59 -2.01
N LEU A 132 22.55 -1.35 -0.91
CA LEU A 132 21.88 -0.95 0.35
C LEU A 132 22.42 0.36 0.88
N LYS A 133 23.75 0.50 0.93
CA LYS A 133 24.42 1.74 1.32
C LYS A 133 24.00 2.90 0.39
N SER A 134 23.98 2.65 -0.92
CA SER A 134 23.55 3.66 -1.90
C SER A 134 22.10 4.10 -1.70
N SER A 135 21.16 3.21 -1.34
CA SER A 135 19.78 3.59 -1.03
C SER A 135 19.69 4.49 0.21
N VAL A 136 20.50 4.21 1.24
CA VAL A 136 20.61 5.06 2.43
C VAL A 136 21.26 6.40 2.11
N ASP A 137 22.28 6.40 1.25
CA ASP A 137 22.94 7.63 0.79
C ASP A 137 21.98 8.50 -0.03
N LEU A 138 21.09 7.90 -0.84
CA LEU A 138 20.03 8.61 -1.56
C LEU A 138 19.01 9.24 -0.60
N LEU A 139 18.63 8.54 0.48
CA LEU A 139 17.80 9.12 1.54
C LEU A 139 18.47 10.33 2.20
N ARG A 140 19.77 10.25 2.47
CA ARG A 140 20.54 11.38 3.04
C ARG A 140 20.63 12.55 2.05
N ARG A 141 20.95 12.25 0.79
CA ARG A 141 21.17 13.23 -0.28
C ARG A 141 19.90 14.01 -0.63
N TYR A 142 18.75 13.34 -0.72
CA TYR A 142 17.50 13.96 -1.16
C TYR A 142 16.57 14.22 0.04
N PRO A 143 16.52 15.45 0.60
CA PRO A 143 15.59 15.78 1.68
C PRO A 143 14.12 15.63 1.25
N VAL A 144 13.82 15.88 -0.03
CA VAL A 144 12.48 15.70 -0.61
C VAL A 144 12.02 14.24 -0.51
N LEU A 145 12.93 13.27 -0.72
CA LEU A 145 12.60 11.85 -0.58
C LEU A 145 12.19 11.51 0.87
N ARG A 146 12.95 11.99 1.86
CA ARG A 146 12.65 11.79 3.28
C ARG A 146 11.30 12.38 3.65
N LEU A 147 11.04 13.60 3.20
CA LEU A 147 9.82 14.32 3.54
C LEU A 147 8.57 13.66 2.91
N ARG A 148 8.67 13.27 1.63
CA ARG A 148 7.58 12.54 0.95
C ARG A 148 7.35 11.16 1.54
N ALA A 149 8.42 10.44 1.90
CA ALA A 149 8.31 9.17 2.60
C ALA A 149 7.65 9.33 3.98
N ALA A 150 7.96 10.41 4.72
CA ALA A 150 7.35 10.68 6.03
C ALA A 150 5.84 10.95 5.93
N TYR A 151 5.39 11.79 4.98
CA TYR A 151 3.96 12.02 4.77
C TYR A 151 3.21 10.74 4.43
N GLN A 152 3.78 9.94 3.52
CA GLN A 152 3.15 8.68 3.14
C GLN A 152 3.17 7.68 4.28
N ALA A 153 4.25 7.60 5.06
CA ALA A 153 4.33 6.73 6.22
C ALA A 153 3.22 7.06 7.23
N LEU A 154 3.01 8.34 7.56
CA LEU A 154 1.94 8.75 8.47
C LEU A 154 0.54 8.40 7.94
N LEU A 155 0.28 8.70 6.67
CA LEU A 155 -0.98 8.30 6.01
C LEU A 155 -1.19 6.78 6.03
N PHE A 156 -0.12 6.02 5.79
CA PHE A 156 -0.19 4.56 5.75
C PHE A 156 -0.29 3.92 7.13
N ILE A 157 0.28 4.53 8.20
CA ILE A 157 0.01 4.17 9.60
C ILE A 157 -1.50 4.30 9.85
N ALA A 158 -2.06 5.48 9.57
CA ALA A 158 -3.47 5.77 9.82
C ALA A 158 -4.40 4.85 9.01
N PHE A 159 -4.05 4.56 7.75
CA PHE A 159 -4.74 3.61 6.90
C PHE A 159 -4.77 2.19 7.50
N ASN A 160 -3.61 1.65 7.87
CA ASN A 160 -3.54 0.30 8.45
C ASN A 160 -4.27 0.26 9.80
N MET A 161 -4.18 1.33 10.58
CA MET A 161 -4.90 1.47 11.84
C MET A 161 -6.42 1.42 11.64
N PHE A 162 -6.96 2.22 10.71
CA PHE A 162 -8.39 2.24 10.36
C PHE A 162 -8.87 0.84 9.97
N TRP A 163 -8.18 0.19 9.04
CA TRP A 163 -8.61 -1.10 8.50
C TRP A 163 -8.42 -2.28 9.45
N THR A 164 -7.61 -2.10 10.49
CA THR A 164 -7.49 -3.08 11.58
C THR A 164 -8.61 -2.91 12.60
N ALA A 165 -8.95 -1.66 12.96
CA ALA A 165 -9.97 -1.36 13.97
C ALA A 165 -11.42 -1.41 13.45
N ALA A 166 -11.66 -0.97 12.20
CA ALA A 166 -13.01 -0.83 11.65
C ALA A 166 -13.82 -2.15 11.66
N PRO A 167 -13.28 -3.32 11.25
CA PRO A 167 -14.02 -4.59 11.32
C PRO A 167 -14.50 -4.94 12.73
N ILE A 168 -13.70 -4.65 13.75
CA ILE A 168 -14.04 -4.89 15.15
C ILE A 168 -15.25 -4.04 15.55
N VAL A 169 -15.23 -2.75 15.20
CA VAL A 169 -16.34 -1.82 15.48
C VAL A 169 -17.60 -2.17 14.70
N LEU A 170 -17.47 -2.53 13.42
CA LEU A 170 -18.60 -2.98 12.59
C LEU A 170 -19.30 -4.21 13.19
N THR A 171 -18.52 -5.13 13.76
CA THR A 171 -19.05 -6.33 14.39
C THR A 171 -19.68 -6.02 15.75
N GLN A 172 -18.97 -5.27 16.61
CA GLN A 172 -19.39 -5.01 17.99
C GLN A 172 -20.49 -3.95 18.12
N ARG A 173 -20.42 -2.87 17.33
CA ARG A 173 -21.34 -1.73 17.44
C ARG A 173 -22.48 -1.78 16.45
N PHE A 174 -22.22 -2.24 15.22
CA PHE A 174 -23.23 -2.29 14.15
C PHE A 174 -23.85 -3.69 13.97
N GLY A 175 -23.38 -4.70 14.73
CA GLY A 175 -23.91 -6.07 14.66
C GLY A 175 -23.70 -6.74 13.30
N LEU A 176 -22.77 -6.24 12.49
CA LEU A 176 -22.54 -6.78 11.15
C LEU A 176 -21.79 -8.11 11.23
N GLY A 177 -22.34 -9.13 10.57
CA GLY A 177 -21.61 -10.37 10.29
C GLY A 177 -20.53 -10.18 9.22
N ALA A 178 -19.82 -11.26 8.88
CA ALA A 178 -18.72 -11.24 7.91
C ALA A 178 -19.12 -10.61 6.56
N ASN A 179 -20.33 -10.87 6.07
CA ASN A 179 -20.84 -10.30 4.82
C ASN A 179 -21.08 -8.78 4.90
N GLY A 180 -21.47 -8.26 6.07
CA GLY A 180 -21.65 -6.81 6.27
C GLY A 180 -20.30 -6.08 6.31
N VAL A 181 -19.32 -6.66 7.00
CA VAL A 181 -17.92 -6.19 6.99
C VAL A 181 -17.33 -6.24 5.58
N ALA A 182 -17.64 -7.29 4.82
CA ALA A 182 -17.25 -7.43 3.42
C ALA A 182 -17.77 -6.27 2.55
N LEU A 183 -19.06 -5.99 2.66
CA LEU A 183 -19.72 -4.95 1.87
C LEU A 183 -19.22 -3.56 2.25
N PHE A 184 -19.00 -3.32 3.55
CA PHE A 184 -18.35 -2.10 4.03
C PHE A 184 -16.95 -1.95 3.45
N ALA A 185 -16.15 -3.02 3.46
CA ALA A 185 -14.80 -3.00 2.94
C ALA A 185 -14.76 -2.75 1.42
N LEU A 186 -15.72 -3.31 0.68
CA LEU A 186 -15.93 -3.03 -0.74
C LEU A 186 -16.30 -1.57 -0.98
N ALA A 187 -17.25 -1.02 -0.22
CA ALA A 187 -17.63 0.40 -0.33
C ALA A 187 -16.45 1.33 0.00
N GLY A 188 -15.71 1.03 1.08
CA GLY A 188 -14.53 1.78 1.51
C GLY A 188 -13.38 1.75 0.49
N ALA A 189 -13.25 0.68 -0.30
CA ALA A 189 -12.28 0.61 -1.38
C ALA A 189 -12.56 1.61 -2.51
N GLY A 190 -13.75 2.23 -2.57
CA GLY A 190 -14.09 3.28 -3.53
C GLY A 190 -13.13 4.48 -3.51
N GLY A 191 -12.37 4.69 -2.42
CA GLY A 191 -11.35 5.74 -2.34
C GLY A 191 -10.27 5.61 -3.42
N ALA A 192 -9.95 4.38 -3.84
CA ALA A 192 -8.99 4.14 -4.91
C ALA A 192 -9.44 4.67 -6.29
N LEU A 193 -10.74 4.96 -6.48
CA LEU A 193 -11.24 5.65 -7.68
C LEU A 193 -10.71 7.09 -7.81
N ILE A 194 -10.09 7.65 -6.76
CA ILE A 194 -9.42 8.95 -6.84
C ILE A 194 -8.10 8.88 -7.63
N ALA A 195 -7.57 7.69 -7.93
CA ALA A 195 -6.25 7.54 -8.54
C ALA A 195 -6.06 8.31 -9.87
N PRO A 196 -7.02 8.31 -10.83
CA PRO A 196 -6.90 9.11 -12.04
C PRO A 196 -6.88 10.62 -11.76
N VAL A 197 -7.70 11.08 -10.80
CA VAL A 197 -7.74 12.48 -10.37
C VAL A 197 -6.42 12.88 -9.71
N ALA A 198 -5.87 12.01 -8.86
CA ALA A 198 -4.56 12.19 -8.26
C ALA A 198 -3.45 12.32 -9.32
N GLY A 199 -3.49 11.46 -10.35
CA GLY A 199 -2.58 11.52 -11.49
C GLY A 199 -2.69 12.85 -12.24
N TRP A 200 -3.90 13.25 -12.59
CA TRP A 200 -4.17 14.52 -13.28
C TRP A 200 -3.75 15.75 -12.47
N LEU A 201 -4.01 15.78 -11.15
CA LEU A 201 -3.56 16.85 -10.27
C LEU A 201 -2.03 16.91 -10.20
N ALA A 202 -1.39 15.74 -10.14
CA ALA A 202 0.06 15.65 -10.16
C ALA A 202 0.62 16.15 -11.51
N ASP A 203 -0.04 15.82 -12.64
CA ASP A 203 0.29 16.31 -13.99
C ASP A 203 0.27 17.83 -14.10
N ARG A 204 -0.64 18.49 -13.40
CA ARG A 204 -0.74 19.95 -13.33
C ARG A 204 0.26 20.61 -12.37
N GLY A 205 1.17 19.86 -11.79
CA GLY A 205 2.11 20.39 -10.78
C GLY A 205 1.47 20.66 -9.42
N LEU A 206 0.21 20.28 -9.20
CA LEU A 206 -0.50 20.54 -7.94
C LEU A 206 -0.14 19.54 -6.83
N SER A 207 0.97 18.81 -6.96
CA SER A 207 1.39 17.76 -6.01
C SER A 207 1.55 18.26 -4.57
N ARG A 208 1.87 19.54 -4.38
CA ARG A 208 1.91 20.17 -3.05
C ARG A 208 0.51 20.35 -2.46
N SER A 209 -0.40 20.93 -3.22
CA SER A 209 -1.81 21.12 -2.82
C SER A 209 -2.50 19.78 -2.58
N THR A 210 -2.19 18.77 -3.39
CA THR A 210 -2.72 17.41 -3.23
C THR A 210 -2.25 16.76 -1.93
N THR A 211 -0.97 16.93 -1.54
CA THR A 211 -0.48 16.42 -0.24
C THR A 211 -1.13 17.12 0.93
N PHE A 212 -1.26 18.45 0.89
CA PHE A 212 -1.98 19.20 1.91
C PHE A 212 -3.44 18.74 2.03
N GLY A 213 -4.12 18.65 0.90
CA GLY A 213 -5.50 18.19 0.82
C GLY A 213 -5.67 16.76 1.35
N GLY A 214 -4.77 15.84 1.00
CA GLY A 214 -4.78 14.47 1.51
C GLY A 214 -4.58 14.40 3.03
N LEU A 215 -3.61 15.13 3.58
CA LEU A 215 -3.37 15.17 5.02
C LEU A 215 -4.53 15.82 5.80
N MET A 216 -5.12 16.89 5.25
CA MET A 216 -6.32 17.50 5.82
C MET A 216 -7.50 16.52 5.77
N LEU A 217 -7.71 15.88 4.63
CA LEU A 217 -8.81 14.96 4.42
C LEU A 217 -8.73 13.78 5.40
N LEU A 218 -7.53 13.21 5.59
CA LEU A 218 -7.29 12.18 6.61
C LEU A 218 -7.68 12.68 8.00
N THR A 219 -7.16 13.84 8.40
CA THR A 219 -7.34 14.41 9.73
C THR A 219 -8.82 14.64 10.03
N LEU A 220 -9.53 15.28 9.10
CA LEU A 220 -10.96 15.57 9.24
C LEU A 220 -11.81 14.29 9.21
N SER A 221 -11.45 13.32 8.37
CA SER A 221 -12.17 12.04 8.31
C SER A 221 -12.08 11.29 9.64
N PHE A 222 -10.90 11.27 10.27
CA PHE A 222 -10.76 10.67 11.60
C PHE A 222 -11.48 11.46 12.67
N LEU A 223 -11.34 12.79 12.74
CA LEU A 223 -12.04 13.64 13.72
C LEU A 223 -13.56 13.48 13.66
N GLY A 224 -14.14 13.45 12.46
CA GLY A 224 -15.57 13.28 12.28
C GLY A 224 -16.06 11.85 12.49
N SER A 225 -15.18 10.85 12.35
CA SER A 225 -15.59 9.43 12.39
C SER A 225 -16.15 8.99 13.74
N ASP A 226 -15.72 9.57 14.87
CA ASP A 226 -16.25 9.21 16.19
C ASP A 226 -17.71 9.62 16.33
N MET A 227 -18.04 10.87 15.97
CA MET A 227 -19.42 11.35 15.96
C MET A 227 -20.31 10.50 15.06
N VAL A 228 -19.78 10.09 13.91
CA VAL A 228 -20.48 9.24 12.93
C VAL A 228 -20.77 7.84 13.49
N VAL A 229 -19.79 7.22 14.16
CA VAL A 229 -19.95 5.90 14.79
C VAL A 229 -20.88 5.99 16.00
N ALA A 230 -20.76 7.04 16.81
CA ALA A 230 -21.63 7.30 17.94
C ALA A 230 -23.10 7.47 17.50
N ALA A 231 -23.32 8.17 16.38
CA ALA A 231 -24.64 8.33 15.76
C ALA A 231 -25.19 7.05 15.09
N GLY A 232 -24.41 5.98 15.01
CA GLY A 232 -24.84 4.71 14.40
C GLY A 232 -25.02 4.75 12.89
N SER A 233 -24.42 5.73 12.19
CA SER A 233 -24.56 5.86 10.73
C SER A 233 -23.50 5.05 9.97
N LEU A 234 -23.90 3.85 9.51
CA LEU A 234 -23.02 2.96 8.73
C LEU A 234 -22.56 3.61 7.41
N ILE A 235 -23.46 4.36 6.75
CA ILE A 235 -23.17 5.03 5.47
C ILE A 235 -22.10 6.11 5.67
N ALA A 236 -22.27 6.98 6.67
CA ALA A 236 -21.28 8.03 6.95
C ALA A 236 -19.93 7.43 7.41
N PHE A 237 -19.96 6.27 8.08
CA PHE A 237 -18.73 5.56 8.43
C PHE A 237 -18.03 5.01 7.18
N GLY A 238 -18.80 4.50 6.21
CA GLY A 238 -18.29 4.10 4.90
C GLY A 238 -17.70 5.27 4.12
N VAL A 239 -18.33 6.45 4.17
CA VAL A 239 -17.76 7.68 3.59
C VAL A 239 -16.41 8.00 4.23
N SER A 240 -16.30 7.90 5.56
CA SER A 240 -15.01 8.11 6.25
C SER A 240 -13.93 7.13 5.75
N ALA A 241 -14.28 5.87 5.52
CA ALA A 241 -13.37 4.87 4.94
C ALA A 241 -12.88 5.27 3.54
N VAL A 242 -13.81 5.71 2.67
CA VAL A 242 -13.51 6.18 1.30
C VAL A 242 -12.59 7.39 1.33
N LEU A 243 -12.86 8.36 2.20
CA LEU A 243 -12.05 9.58 2.29
C LEU A 243 -10.64 9.31 2.82
N ILE A 244 -10.50 8.41 3.80
CA ILE A 244 -9.19 7.97 4.32
C ILE A 244 -8.39 7.26 3.22
N ASP A 245 -9.02 6.34 2.47
CA ASP A 245 -8.36 5.65 1.36
C ASP A 245 -7.97 6.62 0.24
N ALA A 246 -8.87 7.55 -0.12
CA ALA A 246 -8.58 8.57 -1.11
C ALA A 246 -7.41 9.48 -0.70
N ALA A 247 -7.32 9.88 0.57
CA ALA A 247 -6.20 10.67 1.10
C ALA A 247 -4.85 9.97 0.90
N VAL A 248 -4.79 8.66 1.16
CA VAL A 248 -3.59 7.84 0.99
C VAL A 248 -3.19 7.77 -0.49
N GLN A 249 -4.16 7.54 -1.38
CA GLN A 249 -3.93 7.40 -2.81
C GLN A 249 -3.49 8.73 -3.46
N LEU A 250 -4.10 9.83 -3.06
CA LEU A 250 -3.73 11.19 -3.49
C LEU A 250 -2.26 11.49 -3.19
N ASN A 251 -1.84 11.22 -1.95
CA ASN A 251 -0.46 11.47 -1.54
C ASN A 251 0.52 10.47 -2.15
N GLN A 252 0.16 9.19 -2.26
CA GLN A 252 1.01 8.17 -2.86
C GLN A 252 1.36 8.49 -4.30
N ILE A 253 0.36 8.80 -5.12
CA ILE A 253 0.55 9.06 -6.56
C ILE A 253 1.34 10.36 -6.76
N SER A 254 0.98 11.42 -6.03
CA SER A 254 1.69 12.71 -6.09
C SER A 254 3.13 12.59 -5.59
N GLY A 255 3.36 11.84 -4.51
CA GLY A 255 4.67 11.58 -3.94
C GLY A 255 5.55 10.77 -4.88
N GLN A 256 5.00 9.71 -5.48
CA GLN A 256 5.72 8.87 -6.45
C GLN A 256 6.20 9.67 -7.66
N ARG A 257 5.37 10.55 -8.23
CA ARG A 257 5.80 11.45 -9.32
C ARG A 257 7.04 12.28 -8.93
N ILE A 258 7.01 12.90 -7.76
CA ILE A 258 8.11 13.76 -7.28
C ILE A 258 9.38 12.95 -7.06
N ILE A 259 9.29 11.82 -6.35
CA ILE A 259 10.49 11.04 -6.01
C ILE A 259 11.12 10.38 -7.25
N PHE A 260 10.32 9.96 -8.22
CA PHE A 260 10.83 9.40 -9.48
C PHE A 260 11.50 10.46 -10.38
N GLY A 261 11.16 11.74 -10.20
CA GLY A 261 11.82 12.85 -10.90
C GLY A 261 13.19 13.24 -10.33
N LEU A 262 13.62 12.70 -9.18
CA LEU A 262 14.86 13.11 -8.51
C LEU A 262 16.13 12.61 -9.24
N ASP A 263 16.12 11.35 -9.68
CA ASP A 263 17.27 10.73 -10.35
C ASP A 263 16.78 9.61 -11.29
N PRO A 264 16.80 9.83 -12.62
CA PRO A 264 16.37 8.85 -13.62
C PRO A 264 17.14 7.53 -13.56
N ASN A 265 18.39 7.56 -13.08
CA ASN A 265 19.27 6.39 -13.00
C ASN A 265 19.16 5.64 -11.67
N ALA A 266 18.43 6.20 -10.69
CA ALA A 266 18.27 5.60 -9.36
C ALA A 266 16.83 5.29 -8.97
N GLY A 267 15.87 5.35 -9.91
CA GLY A 267 14.43 5.17 -9.63
C GLY A 267 14.09 3.90 -8.84
N GLY A 268 14.73 2.75 -9.15
CA GLY A 268 14.54 1.51 -8.39
C GLY A 268 14.97 1.60 -6.93
N ARG A 269 16.13 2.22 -6.66
CA ARG A 269 16.67 2.43 -5.30
C ARG A 269 15.84 3.44 -4.52
N ILE A 270 15.41 4.52 -5.18
CA ILE A 270 14.54 5.54 -4.58
C ILE A 270 13.21 4.93 -4.16
N ASN A 271 12.57 4.15 -5.05
CA ASN A 271 11.31 3.47 -4.72
C ASN A 271 11.49 2.45 -3.59
N ALA A 272 12.57 1.68 -3.61
CA ALA A 272 12.87 0.73 -2.55
C ALA A 272 12.99 1.45 -1.19
N ALA A 273 13.79 2.52 -1.11
CA ALA A 273 13.94 3.30 0.10
C ALA A 273 12.60 3.91 0.58
N TYR A 274 11.83 4.47 -0.35
CA TYR A 274 10.52 5.05 -0.07
C TYR A 274 9.53 4.00 0.47
N MET A 275 9.34 2.90 -0.25
CA MET A 275 8.38 1.85 0.12
C MET A 275 8.80 1.11 1.40
N THR A 276 10.11 0.92 1.64
CA THR A 276 10.58 0.34 2.90
C THR A 276 10.16 1.19 4.10
N ILE A 277 10.34 2.52 4.04
CA ILE A 277 9.88 3.42 5.11
C ILE A 277 8.37 3.29 5.26
N VAL A 278 7.62 3.40 4.17
CA VAL A 278 6.14 3.33 4.20
C VAL A 278 5.65 2.04 4.84
N PHE A 279 6.18 0.87 4.46
CA PHE A 279 5.72 -0.41 5.01
C PHE A 279 6.17 -0.65 6.45
N VAL A 280 7.41 -0.31 6.82
CA VAL A 280 7.91 -0.48 8.19
C VAL A 280 7.09 0.34 9.17
N PHE A 281 6.85 1.61 8.85
CA PHE A 281 5.99 2.45 9.68
C PHE A 281 4.53 2.02 9.59
N GLY A 282 4.01 1.71 8.40
CA GLY A 282 2.63 1.25 8.21
C GLY A 282 2.25 0.04 9.06
N ALA A 283 3.16 -0.92 9.25
CA ALA A 283 2.94 -2.09 10.10
C ALA A 283 2.64 -1.72 11.56
N THR A 284 3.22 -0.63 12.07
CA THR A 284 2.92 -0.12 13.41
C THR A 284 1.47 0.35 13.53
N GLY A 285 0.87 0.81 12.42
CA GLY A 285 -0.54 1.20 12.36
C GLY A 285 -1.49 0.06 12.72
N SER A 286 -1.21 -1.18 12.29
CA SER A 286 -2.04 -2.33 12.68
C SER A 286 -1.97 -2.62 14.18
N VAL A 287 -0.78 -2.51 14.79
CA VAL A 287 -0.61 -2.68 16.24
C VAL A 287 -1.38 -1.60 16.99
N ILE A 288 -1.22 -0.34 16.58
CA ILE A 288 -1.94 0.81 17.17
C ILE A 288 -3.46 0.64 16.99
N GLY A 289 -3.91 0.12 15.84
CA GLY A 289 -5.33 -0.09 15.53
C GLY A 289 -5.97 -1.08 16.49
N SER A 290 -5.35 -2.27 16.63
CA SER A 290 -5.81 -3.28 17.58
C SER A 290 -5.76 -2.79 19.03
N ALA A 291 -4.68 -2.11 19.44
CA ALA A 291 -4.52 -1.64 20.81
C ALA A 291 -5.50 -0.49 21.17
N SER A 292 -5.69 0.47 20.25
CA SER A 292 -6.57 1.62 20.47
C SER A 292 -8.03 1.21 20.58
N VAL A 293 -8.51 0.33 19.68
CA VAL A 293 -9.90 -0.12 19.73
C VAL A 293 -10.18 -1.01 20.94
N ALA A 294 -9.20 -1.82 21.36
CA ALA A 294 -9.35 -2.68 22.53
C ALA A 294 -9.37 -1.90 23.86
N SER A 295 -8.64 -0.78 23.95
CA SER A 295 -8.51 0.00 25.19
C SER A 295 -9.54 1.13 25.32
N GLY A 296 -9.90 1.78 24.22
CA GLY A 296 -10.77 2.96 24.23
C GLY A 296 -11.82 2.98 23.12
N GLY A 297 -12.06 1.83 22.47
CA GLY A 297 -13.02 1.73 21.37
C GLY A 297 -12.66 2.61 20.17
N TRP A 298 -13.67 2.91 19.36
CA TRP A 298 -13.47 3.73 18.16
C TRP A 298 -13.05 5.17 18.48
N GLY A 299 -13.52 5.75 19.57
CA GLY A 299 -13.19 7.14 19.94
C GLY A 299 -11.68 7.35 20.13
N LEU A 300 -11.00 6.44 20.83
CA LEU A 300 -9.54 6.50 20.96
C LEU A 300 -8.84 6.31 19.60
N THR A 301 -9.29 5.35 18.78
CA THR A 301 -8.77 5.15 17.42
C THR A 301 -8.94 6.42 16.56
N SER A 302 -10.08 7.09 16.66
CA SER A 302 -10.40 8.33 15.96
C SER A 302 -9.43 9.46 16.35
N VAL A 303 -9.24 9.68 17.66
CA VAL A 303 -8.33 10.71 18.18
C VAL A 303 -6.89 10.45 17.75
N ILE A 304 -6.41 9.20 17.85
CA ILE A 304 -5.05 8.84 17.42
C ILE A 304 -4.87 9.06 15.91
N GLY A 305 -5.86 8.68 15.10
CA GLY A 305 -5.81 8.87 13.64
C GLY A 305 -5.78 10.34 13.24
N ALA A 306 -6.59 11.16 13.92
CA ALA A 306 -6.57 12.61 13.77
C ALA A 306 -5.22 13.21 14.20
N ALA A 307 -4.63 12.74 15.30
CA ALA A 307 -3.32 13.19 15.76
C ALA A 307 -2.22 12.83 14.74
N ILE A 308 -2.23 11.64 14.15
CA ILE A 308 -1.30 11.24 13.09
C ILE A 308 -1.42 12.17 11.88
N GLY A 309 -2.65 12.46 11.45
CA GLY A 309 -2.91 13.44 10.37
C GLY A 309 -2.43 14.85 10.73
N GLY A 310 -2.69 15.31 11.95
CA GLY A 310 -2.25 16.60 12.48
C GLY A 310 -0.73 16.73 12.56
N VAL A 311 -0.01 15.67 12.96
CA VAL A 311 1.46 15.62 12.89
C VAL A 311 1.91 15.74 11.43
N GLY A 312 1.28 15.03 10.50
CA GLY A 312 1.57 15.14 9.07
C GLY A 312 1.36 16.56 8.54
N LEU A 313 0.26 17.22 8.89
CA LEU A 313 -0.02 18.62 8.55
C LEU A 313 1.03 19.56 9.14
N THR A 314 1.42 19.35 10.40
CA THR A 314 2.43 20.17 11.06
C THR A 314 3.78 20.03 10.36
N LEU A 315 4.20 18.80 10.05
CA LEU A 315 5.41 18.56 9.27
C LEU A 315 5.34 19.23 7.89
N PHE A 316 4.18 19.17 7.23
CA PHE A 316 3.96 19.84 5.96
C PHE A 316 4.12 21.36 6.06
N LEU A 317 3.46 21.99 7.02
CA LEU A 317 3.53 23.44 7.20
C LEU A 317 4.93 23.93 7.58
N LEU A 318 5.67 23.16 8.39
CA LEU A 318 7.01 23.53 8.85
C LEU A 318 8.10 23.33 7.79
N PHE A 319 8.08 22.20 7.09
CA PHE A 319 9.20 21.76 6.24
C PHE A 319 8.94 21.85 4.74
N ASP A 320 7.67 21.87 4.31
CA ASP A 320 7.33 22.05 2.89
C ASP A 320 7.28 23.55 2.54
N ARG A 321 8.39 24.26 2.70
CA ARG A 321 8.51 25.67 2.31
C ARG A 321 8.47 25.79 0.79
N ARG A 322 7.68 26.75 0.27
CA ARG A 322 7.59 27.09 -1.17
C ARG A 322 8.99 27.26 -1.75
N ARG A 323 9.52 26.24 -2.42
CA ARG A 323 10.50 26.48 -3.49
C ARG A 323 9.67 26.92 -4.68
N PRO A 324 9.99 28.05 -5.34
CA PRO A 324 9.27 28.45 -6.54
C PRO A 324 9.38 27.29 -7.52
N GLU A 325 8.24 26.68 -7.83
CA GLU A 325 8.14 25.77 -8.96
C GLU A 325 8.50 26.62 -10.18
N ASN A 326 9.70 26.39 -10.73
CA ASN A 326 10.09 27.01 -11.99
C ASN A 326 9.00 26.67 -13.00
N ARG A 327 8.35 27.74 -13.48
CA ARG A 327 7.50 27.74 -14.66
C ARG A 327 8.25 27.18 -15.87
#